data_AF-A0A925H8T1-F1
#
_entry.id   AF-A0A925H8T1-F1
#
_cell.length_a   1.000
_cell.length_b   1.000
_cell.length_c   1.000
_cell.angle_alpha   90.00
_cell.angle_beta   90.00
_cell.angle_gamma   90.00
#
_symmetry.space_group_name_H-M   'P 1'
#
loop_
_entity.id
_entity.type
_entity.pdbx_description
1 polymer ?
#
loop_
_entity_poly.entity_id
_entity_poly.type
_entity_poly.pdbx_seq_one_letter_code
_entity_poly.pdbx_strand_id
1 'polypeptide(L)'
;MALKLYSKAMHAARYFLLRRLPPCKQMAVVMSESMDRPLTLRERVEMKLHLWVCVWCVWYLEQLRALRETLRARAASDMDADAEQPHAKLTDDARERIRRALVR
;
A
#
# COMPACT_ATOMS: atom_id res chain seq x y z
N MET A 1 29.13 16.57 26.44
CA MET A 1 27.80 16.89 27.04
C MET A 1 26.69 16.91 25.99
N ALA A 2 26.89 17.54 24.83
CA ALA A 2 25.92 17.59 23.71
C ALA A 2 25.45 16.21 23.20
N LEU A 3 26.34 15.21 23.07
CA LEU A 3 25.96 13.85 22.64
C LEU A 3 24.98 13.13 23.59
N LYS A 4 25.04 13.39 24.90
CA LYS A 4 24.12 12.78 25.89
C LYS A 4 22.75 13.47 25.90
N LEU A 5 22.68 14.75 25.56
CA LEU A 5 21.42 15.46 25.34
C LEU A 5 20.75 15.00 24.03
N TYR A 6 21.53 14.83 22.96
CA TYR A 6 21.06 14.29 21.69
C TYR A 6 20.48 12.87 21.86
N SER A 7 21.18 11.98 22.57
CA SER A 7 20.69 10.61 22.78
C SER A 7 19.42 10.56 23.63
N LYS A 8 19.31 11.38 24.68
CA LYS A 8 18.09 11.48 25.51
C LYS A 8 16.91 12.09 24.73
N ALA A 9 17.16 13.12 23.93
CA ALA A 9 16.14 13.75 23.09
C ALA A 9 15.63 12.78 22.01
N MET A 10 16.54 12.05 21.35
CA MET A 10 16.17 11.03 20.36
C MET A 10 15.42 9.85 21.00
N HIS A 11 15.77 9.47 22.24
CA HIS A 11 15.05 8.42 22.96
C HIS A 11 13.64 8.87 23.37
N ALA A 12 13.49 10.11 23.86
CA ALA A 12 12.19 10.68 24.20
C ALA A 12 11.31 10.86 22.95
N ALA A 13 11.89 11.31 21.83
CA ALA A 13 11.20 11.41 20.55
C ALA A 13 10.77 10.03 20.04
N ARG A 14 11.65 9.03 20.10
CA ARG A 14 11.32 7.64 19.71
C ARG A 14 10.23 7.06 20.61
N TYR A 15 10.27 7.29 21.92
CA TYR A 15 9.24 6.85 22.86
C TYR A 15 7.89 7.54 22.61
N PHE A 16 7.91 8.85 22.35
CA PHE A 16 6.71 9.62 22.01
C PHE A 16 6.11 9.16 20.67
N LEU A 17 6.95 8.92 19.67
CA LEU A 17 6.56 8.36 18.37
C LEU A 17 5.93 6.97 18.54
N LEU A 18 6.57 6.06 19.28
CA LEU A 18 6.02 4.72 19.55
C LEU A 18 4.67 4.74 20.26
N ARG A 19 4.37 5.79 21.02
CA ARG A 19 3.10 5.94 21.77
C ARG A 19 1.99 6.63 20.96
N ARG A 20 2.35 7.40 19.93
CA ARG A 20 1.42 8.14 19.07
C ARG A 20 1.13 7.46 17.75
N LEU A 21 2.06 6.63 17.26
CA LEU A 21 1.92 5.97 15.97
C LEU A 21 1.02 4.73 16.06
N PRO A 22 0.21 4.47 15.03
CA PRO A 22 -0.58 3.26 14.95
C PRO A 22 0.32 2.00 14.90
N PRO A 23 -0.14 0.86 15.42
CA PRO A 23 0.60 -0.39 15.40
C PRO A 23 0.85 -0.87 13.97
N CYS A 24 1.89 -1.68 13.78
CA CYS A 24 2.28 -2.21 12.47
C CYS A 24 1.11 -2.89 11.73
N LYS A 25 0.20 -3.57 12.45
CA LYS A 25 -0.99 -4.20 11.87
C LYS A 25 -1.92 -3.19 11.19
N GLN A 26 -2.16 -2.04 11.82
CA GLN A 26 -2.97 -0.97 11.22
C GLN A 26 -2.24 -0.32 10.05
N MET A 27 -0.91 -0.17 10.14
CA MET A 27 -0.11 0.34 9.02
C MET A 27 -0.06 -0.59 7.83
N ALA A 28 -0.05 -1.91 8.03
CA ALA A 28 -0.16 -2.86 6.93
C ALA A 28 -1.48 -2.68 6.16
N VAL A 29 -2.59 -2.42 6.86
CA VAL A 29 -3.89 -2.13 6.22
C VAL A 29 -3.81 -0.83 5.41
N VAL A 30 -3.30 0.25 6.00
CA VAL A 30 -3.14 1.54 5.29
C VAL A 30 -2.20 1.42 4.10
N MET A 31 -1.14 0.61 4.20
CA MET A 31 -0.24 0.33 3.08
C MET A 31 -0.95 -0.41 1.95
N SER A 32 -1.76 -1.42 2.28
CA SER A 32 -2.60 -2.11 1.30
C SER A 32 -3.59 -1.15 0.64
N GLU A 33 -4.30 -0.36 1.44
CA GLU A 33 -5.26 0.62 0.94
C GLU A 33 -4.61 1.69 0.07
N SER A 34 -3.35 2.05 0.33
CA SER A 34 -2.59 2.99 -0.52
C SER A 34 -2.41 2.50 -1.95
N MET A 35 -2.57 1.20 -2.17
CA MET A 35 -2.48 0.57 -3.48
C MET A 35 -3.81 0.62 -4.24
N ASP A 36 -4.93 0.63 -3.53
CA ASP A 36 -6.27 0.59 -4.13
C ASP A 36 -6.92 1.97 -4.21
N ARG A 37 -6.66 2.83 -3.22
CA ARG A 37 -7.20 4.19 -3.12
C ARG A 37 -6.10 5.22 -2.85
N PRO A 38 -6.29 6.49 -3.26
CA PRO A 38 -5.46 7.57 -2.76
C PRO A 38 -5.64 7.68 -1.24
N LEU A 39 -4.52 7.62 -0.51
CA LEU A 39 -4.51 7.89 0.93
C LEU A 39 -4.87 9.34 1.22
N THR A 40 -5.56 9.57 2.32
CA THR A 40 -5.75 10.91 2.87
C THR A 40 -4.41 11.49 3.32
N LEU A 41 -4.31 12.83 3.39
CA LEU A 41 -3.06 13.50 3.81
C LEU A 41 -2.58 13.04 5.19
N ARG A 42 -3.53 12.78 6.10
CA ARG A 42 -3.24 12.29 7.45
C ARG A 42 -2.60 10.89 7.43
N GLU A 43 -3.21 9.95 6.72
CA GLU A 43 -2.69 8.58 6.58
C GLU A 43 -1.31 8.56 5.95
N ARG A 44 -1.07 9.44 4.96
CA ARG A 44 0.25 9.57 4.33
C ARG A 44 1.31 10.07 5.31
N VAL A 45 0.98 11.00 6.20
CA VAL A 45 1.90 11.49 7.23
C VAL A 45 2.16 10.42 8.29
N GLU A 46 1.11 9.77 8.79
CA GLU A 46 1.22 8.69 9.78
C GLU A 46 2.08 7.53 9.25
N MET A 47 1.84 7.10 8.01
CA MET A 47 2.64 6.07 7.35
C MET A 47 4.11 6.49 7.20
N LYS A 48 4.39 7.73 6.74
CA LYS A 48 5.78 8.23 6.63
C LYS A 48 6.51 8.23 7.96
N LEU A 49 5.86 8.71 9.02
CA LEU A 49 6.43 8.68 10.38
C LEU A 49 6.69 7.25 10.85
N HIS A 50 5.81 6.30 10.53
CA HIS A 50 5.96 4.90 10.92
C HIS A 50 7.14 4.23 10.23
N LEU A 51 7.32 4.49 8.94
CA LEU A 51 8.43 3.97 8.15
C LEU A 51 9.79 4.46 8.67
N TRP A 52 9.85 5.65 9.28
CA TRP A 52 11.09 6.17 9.88
C TRP A 52 11.53 5.41 11.15
N VAL A 53 10.58 4.81 11.88
CA VAL A 53 10.87 4.13 13.15
C VAL A 53 10.84 2.61 13.05
N CYS A 54 10.20 2.06 12.00
CA CYS A 54 9.98 0.63 11.82
C CYS A 54 10.51 0.14 10.47
N VAL A 55 11.71 -0.46 10.49
CA VAL A 55 12.35 -1.03 9.29
C VAL A 55 11.54 -2.17 8.66
N TRP A 56 10.84 -2.97 9.46
CA TRP A 56 10.01 -4.08 8.97
C TRP A 56 8.88 -3.59 8.06
N CYS A 57 8.28 -2.45 8.42
CA CYS A 57 7.23 -1.83 7.63
C CYS A 57 7.79 -1.22 6.32
N VAL A 58 9.06 -0.81 6.29
CA VAL A 58 9.73 -0.39 5.05
C VAL A 58 9.87 -1.58 4.11
N TRP A 59 10.42 -2.70 4.60
CA TRP A 59 10.59 -3.91 3.79
C TRP A 59 9.25 -4.48 3.30
N TYR A 60 8.23 -4.50 4.15
CA TYR A 60 6.91 -4.95 3.76
C TYR A 60 6.33 -4.09 2.62
N LEU A 61 6.48 -2.77 2.68
CA LEU A 61 6.02 -1.86 1.63
C LEU A 61 6.79 -2.07 0.31
N GLU A 62 8.09 -2.34 0.38
CA GLU A 62 8.90 -2.67 -0.79
C GLU A 62 8.47 -3.98 -1.43
N GLN A 63 8.23 -5.03 -0.63
CA GLN A 63 7.73 -6.32 -1.11
C GLN A 63 6.36 -6.18 -1.80
N LEU A 64 5.44 -5.44 -1.17
CA LEU A 64 4.13 -5.14 -1.75
C LEU A 64 4.26 -4.43 -3.10
N ARG A 65 5.16 -3.44 -3.22
CA ARG A 65 5.40 -2.72 -4.48
C ARG A 65 6.00 -3.62 -5.54
N ALA A 66 6.98 -4.44 -5.17
CA ALA A 66 7.60 -5.40 -6.08
C ALA A 66 6.57 -6.38 -6.62
N LEU A 67 5.71 -6.93 -5.75
CA LEU A 67 4.62 -7.82 -6.15
C LEU A 67 3.65 -7.13 -7.12
N ARG A 68 3.27 -5.88 -6.85
CA ARG A 68 2.38 -5.12 -7.73
C ARG A 68 3.01 -4.84 -9.09
N GLU A 69 4.30 -4.52 -9.11
CA GLU A 69 5.03 -4.25 -10.35
C GLU A 69 5.18 -5.52 -11.19
N THR A 70 5.51 -6.67 -10.58
CA THR A 70 5.62 -7.94 -11.31
C THR A 70 4.27 -8.39 -11.88
N LEU A 71 3.18 -8.23 -11.12
CA LEU A 71 1.83 -8.53 -11.61
C LEU A 71 1.42 -7.62 -12.77
N ARG A 72 1.76 -6.33 -12.70
CA ARG A 72 1.48 -5.38 -13.79
C ARG A 72 2.35 -5.65 -15.02
N ALA A 73 3.63 -5.92 -14.83
CA ALA A 73 4.54 -6.28 -15.89
C ALA A 73 4.05 -7.55 -16.58
N ARG A 74 3.62 -8.58 -15.83
CA ARG A 74 3.01 -9.78 -16.40
C ARG A 74 1.73 -9.47 -17.17
N ALA A 75 0.81 -8.71 -16.58
CA ALA A 75 -0.43 -8.32 -17.28
C ALA A 75 -0.15 -7.51 -18.56
N ALA A 76 0.92 -6.72 -18.61
CA ALA A 76 1.36 -6.00 -19.81
C ALA A 76 2.09 -6.93 -20.80
N SER A 77 2.86 -7.91 -20.32
CA SER A 77 3.59 -8.89 -21.15
C SER A 77 2.64 -9.90 -21.82
N ASP A 78 1.58 -10.29 -21.10
CA ASP A 78 0.49 -11.13 -21.60
C ASP A 78 -0.37 -10.38 -22.67
N MET A 79 -0.09 -9.09 -22.94
CA MET A 79 -0.65 -8.37 -24.10
C MET A 79 0.21 -8.52 -25.36
N ASP A 80 1.49 -8.87 -25.24
CA ASP A 80 2.44 -8.99 -26.36
C ASP A 80 2.74 -10.45 -26.73
N ALA A 81 2.49 -11.41 -25.83
CA ALA A 81 2.59 -12.84 -26.08
C ALA A 81 1.24 -13.52 -25.81
N ASP A 82 0.70 -14.18 -26.83
CA ASP A 82 -0.56 -14.92 -26.91
C ASP A 82 -1.85 -14.13 -27.21
N ALA A 83 -2.23 -14.23 -28.48
CA ALA A 83 -3.57 -14.08 -29.02
C ALA A 83 -4.59 -15.12 -28.49
N GLU A 84 -4.42 -15.67 -27.29
CA GLU A 84 -5.28 -16.76 -26.80
C GLU A 84 -5.52 -16.80 -25.28
N GLN A 85 -5.27 -15.69 -24.58
CA GLN A 85 -5.94 -15.45 -23.30
C GLN A 85 -7.01 -14.38 -23.50
N PRO A 86 -8.31 -14.76 -23.52
CA PRO A 86 -9.35 -13.77 -23.51
C PRO A 86 -9.21 -13.05 -22.18
N HIS A 87 -8.68 -11.83 -22.23
CA HIS A 87 -9.07 -10.76 -21.33
C HIS A 87 -10.58 -10.93 -21.19
N ALA A 88 -11.01 -11.55 -20.09
CA ALA A 88 -12.27 -12.28 -20.04
C ALA A 88 -13.39 -11.29 -20.30
N LYS A 89 -13.77 -11.16 -21.57
CA LYS A 89 -14.88 -10.31 -21.97
C LYS A 89 -16.03 -10.95 -21.26
N LEU A 90 -16.68 -10.17 -20.40
CA LEU A 90 -17.95 -10.56 -19.80
C LEU A 90 -18.81 -11.12 -20.92
N THR A 91 -19.39 -12.30 -20.69
CA THR A 91 -20.41 -12.83 -21.58
C THR A 91 -21.49 -11.77 -21.76
N ASP A 92 -22.14 -11.74 -22.92
CA ASP A 92 -23.12 -10.69 -23.21
C ASP A 92 -24.25 -10.66 -22.17
N ASP A 93 -24.62 -11.82 -21.62
CA ASP A 93 -25.56 -11.94 -20.50
C ASP A 93 -25.02 -11.31 -19.20
N ALA A 94 -23.76 -11.59 -18.81
CA ALA A 94 -23.16 -11.01 -17.63
C ALA A 94 -23.02 -9.48 -17.74
N ARG A 95 -22.68 -8.99 -18.93
CA ARG A 95 -22.61 -7.56 -19.25
C ARG A 95 -23.97 -6.89 -19.09
N GLU A 96 -25.03 -7.49 -19.63
CA GLU A 96 -26.38 -6.93 -19.59
C GLU A 96 -26.95 -6.90 -18.17
N ARG A 97 -26.69 -7.95 -17.38
CA ARG A 97 -27.04 -7.97 -15.94
C ARG A 97 -26.39 -6.83 -15.16
N ILE A 98 -25.09 -6.61 -15.36
CA ILE A 98 -24.36 -5.52 -14.69
C ILE A 98 -24.91 -4.16 -15.15
N ARG A 99 -25.19 -4.01 -16.45
CA ARG A 99 -25.75 -2.78 -17.02
C ARG A 99 -27.09 -2.40 -16.38
N ARG A 100 -28.01 -3.37 -16.24
CA ARG A 100 -29.32 -3.14 -15.58
C ARG A 100 -29.18 -2.77 -14.10
N ALA A 101 -28.19 -3.33 -13.41
CA ALA A 101 -27.96 -3.04 -12.00
C ALA A 101 -27.41 -1.61 -11.76
N LEU A 102 -26.62 -1.07 -12.68
CA LEU A 102 -26.04 0.28 -12.57
C LEU A 102 -26.99 1.42 -12.95
N VAL A 103 -28.06 1.12 -13.69
CA VAL A 103 -29.08 2.09 -14.15
C VAL A 103 -30.24 2.21 -13.15
N ARG A 104 -30.21 1.45 -12.05
CA ARG A 104 -31.17 1.55 -10.93
C ARG A 104 -30.71 2.59 -9.91
#